data_AF-R6MZ81-F1
#
_entry.id   AF-R6MZ81-F1
#
_cell.length_a   1.000
_cell.length_b   1.000
_cell.length_c   1.000
_cell.angle_alpha   90.00
_cell.angle_beta   90.00
_cell.angle_gamma   90.00
#
_symmetry.space_group_name_H-M   'P 1'
#
loop_
_entity.id
_entity.type
_entity.pdbx_description
1 polymer ?
#
loop_
_entity_poly.entity_id
_entity_poly.type
_entity_poly.pdbx_seq_one_letter_code
_entity_poly.pdbx_strand_id
1 'polypeptide(L)'
;MRDVIDKNTLKPGDVVGVRMKTQIGWGFFRYPKTIPLTIKRITPARTKFVMTNGSEFGRHDYFYPITAETSNQTYVAECAEKIHTALVTLDRLQRDGKLFKQDDDFIVRTAERLQQILDEVV
;
A
#
# COMPACT_ATOMS: atom_id res chain seq x y z
N MET A 1 10.36 -13.40 12.87
CA MET A 1 9.41 -13.27 14.00
C MET A 1 8.48 -12.11 13.65
N ARG A 2 7.16 -12.28 13.64
CA ARG A 2 6.26 -11.13 13.41
C ARG A 2 6.15 -10.41 14.74
N ASP A 3 6.81 -9.26 14.89
CA ASP A 3 6.69 -8.44 16.09
C ASP A 3 5.25 -7.93 16.16
N VAL A 4 4.43 -8.60 16.96
CA VAL A 4 3.05 -8.21 17.25
C VAL A 4 3.08 -7.45 18.56
N ILE A 5 2.43 -6.30 18.60
CA ILE A 5 2.33 -5.50 19.83
C ILE A 5 1.44 -6.23 20.84
N ASP A 6 1.88 -6.33 22.09
CA ASP A 6 1.02 -6.77 23.19
C ASP A 6 -0.08 -5.72 23.44
N LYS A 7 -1.31 -6.11 23.12
CA LYS A 7 -2.50 -5.27 23.30
C LYS A 7 -2.74 -4.83 24.74
N ASN A 8 -2.20 -5.54 25.72
CA ASN A 8 -2.35 -5.16 27.12
C ASN A 8 -1.54 -3.90 27.49
N THR A 9 -0.59 -3.52 26.66
CA THR A 9 0.21 -2.31 26.88
C THR A 9 -0.42 -1.05 26.26
N LEU A 10 -1.35 -1.23 25.31
CA LEU A 10 -1.93 -0.15 24.50
C LEU A 10 -2.90 0.75 25.28
N LYS A 11 -2.85 2.04 24.99
CA LYS A 11 -3.70 3.10 25.55
C LYS A 11 -4.33 3.94 24.44
N PRO A 12 -5.46 4.62 24.70
CA PRO A 12 -5.96 5.65 23.81
C PRO A 12 -4.88 6.71 23.56
N GLY A 13 -4.68 7.09 22.29
CA GLY A 13 -3.61 7.98 21.83
C GLY A 13 -2.43 7.25 21.17
N ASP A 14 -2.23 5.95 21.43
CA ASP A 14 -1.14 5.20 20.82
C ASP A 14 -1.36 5.03 19.30
N VAL A 15 -0.26 5.08 18.55
CA VAL A 15 -0.23 4.80 17.11
C VAL A 15 0.24 3.36 16.90
N VAL A 16 -0.57 2.58 16.19
CA VAL A 16 -0.30 1.18 15.88
C VAL A 16 -0.38 0.93 14.38
N GLY A 17 0.44 0.01 13.89
CA GLY A 17 0.40 -0.42 12.49
C GLY A 17 -0.65 -1.51 12.27
N VAL A 18 -1.52 -1.32 11.29
CA VAL A 18 -2.43 -2.35 10.78
C VAL A 18 -1.95 -2.84 9.42
N ARG A 19 -1.72 -4.15 9.29
CA ARG A 19 -1.24 -4.74 8.04
C ARG A 19 -2.40 -5.08 7.10
N MET A 20 -2.36 -4.53 5.91
CA MET A 20 -3.25 -4.87 4.81
C MET A 20 -2.45 -5.56 3.70
N LYS A 21 -3.00 -6.64 3.15
CA LYS A 21 -2.37 -7.30 1.99
C LYS A 21 -2.41 -6.35 0.79
N THR A 22 -1.27 -6.23 0.11
CA THR A 22 -1.14 -5.45 -1.11
C THR A 22 -1.54 -6.34 -2.28
N GLN A 23 -2.69 -6.05 -2.90
CA GLN A 23 -3.18 -6.80 -4.05
C GLN A 23 -2.79 -6.08 -5.35
N ILE A 24 -2.20 -6.83 -6.28
CA ILE A 24 -1.80 -6.34 -7.59
C ILE A 24 -2.41 -7.26 -8.64
N GLY A 25 -3.41 -6.76 -9.39
CA GLY A 25 -4.24 -7.58 -10.26
C GLY A 25 -4.88 -8.74 -9.49
N TRP A 26 -4.62 -9.96 -9.96
CA TRP A 26 -5.11 -11.20 -9.34
C TRP A 26 -4.18 -11.78 -8.27
N GLY A 27 -3.00 -11.17 -8.06
CA GLY A 27 -1.97 -11.67 -7.13
C GLY A 27 -1.79 -10.78 -5.90
N PHE A 28 -1.04 -11.30 -4.93
CA PHE A 28 -0.57 -10.52 -3.78
C PHE A 28 0.90 -10.18 -3.94
N PHE A 29 1.25 -8.92 -3.71
CA PHE A 29 2.64 -8.49 -3.67
C PHE A 29 3.33 -9.01 -2.40
N ARG A 30 4.65 -9.23 -2.46
CA ARG A 30 5.44 -9.82 -1.37
C ARG A 30 5.36 -9.04 -0.05
N TYR A 31 5.16 -7.72 -0.12
CA TYR A 31 5.09 -6.86 1.06
C TYR A 31 3.66 -6.38 1.32
N PRO A 32 3.11 -6.56 2.54
CA PRO A 32 1.88 -5.90 2.94
C PRO A 32 2.13 -4.42 3.24
N LYS A 33 1.08 -3.60 3.12
CA LYS A 33 1.09 -2.21 3.60
C LYS A 33 0.81 -2.17 5.10
N THR A 34 1.64 -1.47 5.86
CA THR A 34 1.44 -1.23 7.30
C THR A 34 0.91 0.18 7.47
N ILE A 35 -0.39 0.31 7.75
CA ILE A 35 -1.07 1.59 7.85
C ILE A 35 -1.03 2.06 9.31
N PRO A 36 -0.47 3.25 9.61
CA PRO A 36 -0.54 3.85 10.93
C PRO A 36 -1.99 4.22 11.28
N LEU A 37 -2.48 3.73 12.42
CA LEU A 37 -3.77 4.14 12.98
C LEU A 37 -3.62 4.51 14.45
N THR A 38 -4.28 5.60 14.85
CA THR A 38 -4.31 6.06 16.23
C THR A 38 -5.52 5.48 16.95
N ILE A 39 -5.28 4.92 18.14
CA ILE A 39 -6.35 4.38 18.99
C ILE A 39 -7.12 5.53 19.62
N LYS A 40 -8.41 5.65 19.32
CA LYS A 40 -9.30 6.65 19.92
C LYS A 40 -9.86 6.20 21.27
N ARG A 41 -10.27 4.93 21.36
CA ARG A 41 -10.89 4.37 22.58
C ARG A 41 -10.67 2.86 22.64
N ILE A 42 -10.48 2.33 23.85
CA ILE A 42 -10.44 0.90 24.11
C ILE A 42 -11.58 0.57 25.08
N THR A 43 -12.33 -0.50 24.81
CA THR A 43 -13.36 -0.98 25.76
C THR A 43 -12.74 -1.43 27.08
N PRO A 44 -13.41 -1.32 28.23
CA PRO A 44 -12.86 -1.76 29.53
C PRO A 44 -12.40 -3.23 29.54
N ALA A 45 -13.17 -4.13 28.91
CA ALA A 45 -12.82 -5.54 28.76
C ALA A 45 -11.74 -5.81 27.68
N ARG A 46 -11.25 -4.75 27.01
CA ARG A 46 -10.25 -4.76 25.92
C ARG A 46 -10.58 -5.71 24.77
N THR A 47 -11.87 -5.93 24.53
CA THR A 47 -12.37 -6.75 23.43
C THR A 47 -12.46 -5.99 22.12
N LYS A 48 -12.53 -4.64 22.17
CA LYS A 48 -12.56 -3.77 21.00
C LYS A 48 -11.65 -2.54 21.14
N PHE A 49 -11.02 -2.18 20.03
CA PHE A 49 -10.18 -1.02 19.82
C PHE A 49 -10.82 -0.18 18.72
N VAL A 50 -11.22 1.05 19.06
CA VAL A 50 -11.82 1.99 18.12
C VAL A 50 -10.75 2.97 17.71
N MET A 51 -10.51 3.09 16.40
CA MET A 51 -9.52 4.00 15.82
C MET A 51 -10.12 5.39 15.56
N THR A 52 -9.26 6.38 15.37
CA THR A 52 -9.67 7.76 15.06
C THR A 52 -10.45 7.88 13.75
N ASN A 53 -10.13 7.05 12.76
CA ASN A 53 -10.81 6.98 11.46
C ASN A 53 -12.16 6.20 11.50
N GLY A 54 -12.60 5.74 12.68
CA GLY A 54 -13.85 4.99 12.85
C GLY A 54 -13.74 3.48 12.62
N SER A 55 -12.57 2.96 12.22
CA SER A 55 -12.35 1.51 12.14
C SER A 55 -12.37 0.86 13.53
N GLU A 56 -12.99 -0.32 13.64
CA GLU A 56 -13.01 -1.13 14.86
C GLU A 56 -12.21 -2.41 14.68
N PHE A 57 -11.38 -2.74 15.67
CA PHE A 57 -10.60 -3.98 15.71
C PHE A 57 -10.93 -4.75 16.98
N GLY A 58 -11.11 -6.06 16.84
CA GLY A 58 -11.47 -6.97 17.91
C GLY A 58 -10.29 -7.60 18.62
N ARG A 59 -10.59 -8.60 19.45
CA ARG A 59 -9.59 -9.39 20.19
C ARG A 59 -8.63 -10.15 19.27
N HIS A 60 -9.12 -10.67 18.15
CA HIS A 60 -8.36 -11.55 17.26
C HIS A 60 -7.52 -10.80 16.21
N ASP A 61 -7.72 -9.49 16.05
CA ASP A 61 -6.90 -8.70 15.13
C ASP A 61 -5.48 -8.51 15.66
N TYR A 62 -4.53 -8.18 14.79
CA TYR A 62 -3.14 -7.96 15.20
C TYR A 62 -2.70 -6.54 14.91
N PHE A 63 -1.95 -5.98 15.84
CA PHE A 63 -1.28 -4.70 15.69
C PHE A 63 0.22 -4.91 15.61
N TYR A 64 0.87 -4.07 14.81
CA TYR A 64 2.29 -4.19 14.50
C TYR A 64 3.00 -2.88 14.85
N PRO A 65 4.27 -2.93 15.27
CA PRO A 65 5.07 -1.73 15.43
C PRO A 65 5.32 -1.09 14.07
N ILE A 66 5.43 0.22 14.08
CA ILE A 66 5.79 1.01 12.90
C ILE A 66 7.27 1.28 12.99
N THR A 67 8.05 0.46 12.30
CA THR A 67 9.51 0.58 12.18
C THR A 67 9.89 1.15 10.83
N ALA A 68 11.11 1.67 10.71
CA ALA A 68 11.66 2.12 9.43
C ALA A 68 11.58 1.03 8.34
N GLU A 69 11.78 -0.24 8.72
CA GLU A 69 11.64 -1.38 7.80
C GLU A 69 10.19 -1.53 7.30
N THR A 70 9.21 -1.54 8.21
CA THR A 70 7.80 -1.68 7.82
C THR A 70 7.30 -0.49 6.99
N SER A 71 7.80 0.72 7.26
CA SER A 71 7.52 1.91 6.47
C SER A 71 8.12 1.78 5.07
N ASN A 72 9.37 1.31 4.96
CA ASN A 72 10.00 1.06 3.66
C ASN A 72 9.25 -0.03 2.87
N GLN A 73 8.89 -1.15 3.50
CA GLN A 73 8.10 -2.21 2.86
C GLN A 73 6.74 -1.69 2.35
N THR A 74 6.09 -0.81 3.13
CA THR A 74 4.84 -0.15 2.73
C THR A 74 5.06 0.75 1.52
N TYR A 75 6.12 1.55 1.52
CA TYR A 75 6.48 2.39 0.38
C TYR A 75 6.75 1.56 -0.90
N VAL A 76 7.50 0.47 -0.78
CA VAL A 76 7.74 -0.44 -1.92
C VAL A 76 6.44 -1.03 -2.45
N ALA A 77 5.53 -1.44 -1.55
CA ALA A 77 4.21 -1.96 -1.93
C ALA A 77 3.35 -0.91 -2.67
N GLU A 78 3.35 0.34 -2.21
CA GLU A 78 2.67 1.45 -2.88
C GLU A 78 3.26 1.75 -4.26
N CYS A 79 4.59 1.71 -4.40
CA CYS A 79 5.25 1.86 -5.70
C CYS A 79 4.83 0.74 -6.67
N ALA A 80 4.74 -0.51 -6.19
CA ALA A 80 4.29 -1.62 -7.02
C ALA A 80 2.82 -1.45 -7.47
N GLU A 81 1.93 -0.97 -6.60
CA GLU A 81 0.55 -0.63 -6.96
C GLU A 81 0.48 0.50 -8.00
N LYS A 82 1.35 1.53 -7.87
CA LYS A 82 1.45 2.62 -8.85
C LYS A 82 1.88 2.12 -10.22
N ILE A 83 2.88 1.25 -10.30
CA ILE A 83 3.33 0.63 -11.55
C ILE A 83 2.16 -0.12 -12.21
N HIS A 84 1.47 -0.97 -11.45
CA HIS A 84 0.32 -1.72 -11.99
C HIS A 84 -0.78 -0.80 -12.51
N THR A 85 -1.15 0.22 -11.73
CA THR A 85 -2.18 1.19 -12.11
C THR A 85 -1.80 1.95 -13.38
N ALA A 86 -0.52 2.34 -13.49
CA ALA A 86 0.02 3.00 -14.68
C ALA A 86 -0.08 2.09 -15.91
N LEU A 87 0.33 0.82 -15.81
CA LEU A 87 0.24 -0.14 -16.91
C LEU A 87 -1.20 -0.38 -17.37
N VAL A 88 -2.14 -0.56 -16.44
CA VAL A 88 -3.57 -0.71 -16.76
C VAL A 88 -4.12 0.55 -17.43
N THR A 89 -3.72 1.73 -16.96
CA THR A 89 -4.15 3.00 -17.55
C THR A 89 -3.58 3.18 -18.95
N LEU A 90 -2.31 2.82 -19.16
CA LEU A 90 -1.64 2.87 -20.46
C LEU A 90 -2.30 1.92 -21.47
N ASP A 91 -2.60 0.67 -21.08
CA ASP A 91 -3.33 -0.29 -21.93
C ASP A 91 -4.69 0.27 -22.35
N ARG A 92 -5.44 0.89 -21.43
CA ARG A 92 -6.70 1.56 -21.77
C ARG A 92 -6.50 2.72 -22.75
N LEU A 93 -5.51 3.59 -22.53
CA LEU A 93 -5.23 4.72 -23.41
C LEU A 93 -4.77 4.28 -24.81
N GLN A 94 -4.05 3.17 -24.88
CA GLN A 94 -3.66 2.52 -26.14
C GLN A 94 -4.90 2.03 -26.90
N ARG A 95 -5.81 1.31 -26.22
CA ARG A 95 -7.07 0.81 -26.82
C ARG A 95 -8.00 1.92 -27.28
N ASP A 96 -8.07 3.02 -26.52
CA ASP A 96 -8.84 4.22 -26.89
C ASP A 96 -8.19 5.01 -28.06
N GLY A 97 -6.99 4.63 -28.48
CA GLY A 97 -6.20 5.35 -29.49
C GLY A 97 -5.74 6.73 -29.04
N LYS A 98 -5.88 7.09 -27.75
CA LYS A 98 -5.52 8.41 -27.21
C LYS A 98 -4.02 8.59 -27.10
N LEU A 99 -3.29 7.50 -26.82
CA LEU A 99 -1.84 7.52 -26.65
C LEU A 99 -1.14 7.99 -27.94
N PHE A 100 -1.62 7.54 -29.11
CA PHE A 100 -1.05 7.86 -30.42
C PHE A 100 -1.60 9.13 -31.06
N LYS A 101 -2.56 9.81 -30.40
CA LYS A 101 -3.10 11.10 -30.83
C LYS A 101 -2.39 12.31 -30.20
N GLN A 102 -1.38 12.06 -29.37
CA GLN A 102 -0.54 13.10 -28.78
C GLN A 102 0.45 13.64 -29.82
N ASP A 103 1.15 14.72 -29.47
CA ASP A 103 2.16 15.34 -30.32
C ASP A 103 3.44 14.49 -30.48
N ASP A 104 4.21 14.78 -31.52
CA ASP A 104 5.41 14.02 -31.89
C ASP A 104 6.46 13.94 -30.75
N ASP A 105 6.66 15.02 -29.99
CA ASP A 105 7.64 15.07 -28.88
C ASP A 105 7.19 14.19 -27.70
N PHE A 106 5.89 14.16 -27.41
CA PHE A 106 5.34 13.18 -26.47
C PHE A 106 5.59 11.74 -26.93
N ILE A 107 5.36 11.43 -28.20
CA ILE A 107 5.51 10.07 -28.74
C ILE A 107 6.97 9.60 -28.63
N VAL A 108 7.93 10.42 -29.06
CA VAL A 108 9.37 10.09 -29.00
C VAL A 108 9.82 9.84 -27.57
N ARG A 109 9.56 10.78 -26.65
CA ARG A 109 9.99 10.64 -25.24
C ARG A 109 9.33 9.45 -24.54
N THR A 110 8.08 9.16 -24.88
CA THR A 110 7.38 8.01 -24.30
C THR A 110 7.98 6.71 -24.79
N ALA A 111 8.29 6.60 -26.09
CA ALA A 111 8.96 5.42 -26.65
C ALA A 111 10.32 5.16 -26.00
N GLU A 112 11.16 6.19 -25.86
CA GLU A 112 12.48 6.09 -25.21
C GLU A 112 12.38 5.63 -23.76
N ARG A 113 11.47 6.21 -22.97
CA ARG A 113 11.27 5.83 -21.56
C ARG A 113 10.78 4.40 -21.40
N LEU A 114 9.86 3.96 -22.26
CA LEU A 114 9.37 2.58 -22.23
C LEU A 114 10.50 1.62 -22.61
N GLN A 115 11.32 1.95 -23.60
CA GLN A 115 12.47 1.13 -23.97
C GLN A 115 13.47 1.01 -22.82
N GLN A 116 13.79 2.12 -22.15
CA GLN A 116 14.70 2.10 -20.99
C GLN A 116 14.18 1.17 -19.89
N ILE A 117 12.88 1.19 -19.59
CA ILE A 117 12.28 0.29 -18.59
C ILE A 117 12.43 -1.18 -19.03
N LEU A 118 12.24 -1.48 -20.32
CA LEU A 118 12.41 -2.85 -20.82
C LEU A 118 13.86 -3.32 -20.70
N ASP A 119 14.82 -2.46 -21.03
CA ASP A 119 16.25 -2.77 -20.95
C ASP A 119 16.73 -2.99 -19.50
N GLU A 120 16.07 -2.38 -18.50
CA GLU A 120 16.39 -2.59 -17.08
C GLU A 120 15.84 -3.93 -16.51
N VAL A 121 14.90 -4.57 -17.21
CA VAL A 121 14.19 -5.77 -16.73
C VAL A 121 14.66 -7.06 -17.42
N VAL A 122 15.30 -6.94 -18.60
CA VAL A 122 15.83 -8.05 -19.41
C VAL A 122 17.30 -8.32 -19.08
#